data_AF-A0A8S3EH13-F1
#
_entry.id   AF-A0A8S3EH13-F1
#
_cell.length_a   1.000
_cell.length_b   1.000
_cell.length_c   1.000
_cell.angle_alpha   90.00
_cell.angle_beta   90.00
_cell.angle_gamma   90.00
#
_symmetry.space_group_name_H-M   'P 1'
#
loop_
_entity.id
_entity.type
_entity.pdbx_description
1 polymer ?
#
loop_
_entity_poly.entity_id
_entity_poly.type
_entity_poly.pdbx_seq_one_letter_code
_entity_poly.pdbx_strand_id
1 'polypeptide(L)'
;FCAYNLALNDFKLIHGDPRIGIVQINDRYYTFSEPRDAVLFCRKPSAFIESIANNAKLNPELIQLLDLHTQFTNVASYGDLAQVSSKPQMKADFGTQTETHFYEKNIVKNYEWNEWELRRKALKLANLRRRLTKSVQTNTSNFRRENFTQVYLPKDKNIQTKRDNYSNVPQPKIYLTGIRGHQRSNDGQFLPANVRKIDLTADIDE
;
A
#
# COMPACT_ATOMS: atom_id res chain seq x y z
N PHE A 1 -4.17 2.66 22.19
CA PHE A 1 -5.35 2.59 23.09
C PHE A 1 -4.99 3.19 24.44
N CYS A 2 -5.98 3.62 25.23
CA CYS A 2 -5.77 4.10 26.59
C CYS A 2 -5.24 2.97 27.47
N ALA A 3 -3.98 3.06 27.91
CA ALA A 3 -3.32 1.98 28.66
C ALA A 3 -3.98 1.72 30.03
N TYR A 4 -4.42 2.78 30.70
CA TYR A 4 -5.08 2.67 32.01
C TYR A 4 -6.42 1.92 31.93
N ASN A 5 -7.29 2.30 31.00
CA ASN A 5 -8.60 1.66 30.82
C ASN A 5 -8.49 0.22 30.30
N LEU A 6 -7.40 -0.10 29.60
CA LEU A 6 -7.08 -1.45 29.16
C LEU A 6 -6.64 -2.34 30.33
N ALA A 7 -6.00 -1.78 31.35
CA ALA A 7 -5.55 -2.52 32.53
C ALA A 7 -6.66 -2.78 33.57
N LEU A 8 -7.76 -2.02 33.51
CA LEU A 8 -8.94 -2.21 34.37
C LEU A 8 -9.74 -3.45 33.94
N ASN A 9 -10.50 -4.01 34.89
CA ASN A 9 -11.22 -5.29 34.76
C ASN A 9 -12.23 -5.36 33.58
N ASP A 10 -12.61 -4.23 32.97
CA ASP A 10 -13.57 -4.18 31.86
C ASP A 10 -12.92 -4.23 30.46
N PHE A 11 -11.59 -4.19 30.35
CA PHE A 11 -10.84 -4.22 29.07
C PHE A 11 -11.38 -3.27 27.99
N LYS A 12 -11.82 -2.08 28.40
CA LYS A 12 -12.43 -1.12 27.49
C LYS A 12 -11.38 -0.58 26.52
N LEU A 13 -11.53 -0.97 25.24
CA LEU A 13 -10.71 -0.51 24.13
C LEU A 13 -11.10 0.93 23.77
N ILE A 14 -10.60 1.88 24.56
CA ILE A 14 -10.80 3.30 24.32
C ILE A 14 -9.58 3.83 23.54
N HIS A 15 -9.84 4.60 22.48
CA HIS A 15 -8.77 5.27 21.75
C HIS A 15 -8.05 6.26 22.68
N GLY A 16 -6.72 6.23 22.67
CA GLY A 16 -5.93 7.23 23.37
C GLY A 16 -5.76 8.45 22.47
N ASP A 17 -5.78 9.64 23.06
CA ASP A 17 -5.47 10.88 22.34
C ASP A 17 -3.98 11.22 22.52
N PRO A 18 -3.16 11.18 21.46
CA PRO A 18 -1.74 11.54 21.54
C PRO A 18 -1.50 13.00 21.96
N ARG A 19 -2.49 13.89 21.82
CA ARG A 19 -2.37 15.32 22.16
C ARG A 19 -2.23 15.55 23.66
N ILE A 20 -2.74 14.64 24.48
CA ILE A 20 -2.66 14.69 25.95
C ILE A 20 -1.22 14.38 26.42
N GLY A 21 -0.46 13.67 25.59
CA GLY A 21 0.90 13.24 25.88
C GLY A 21 1.06 11.74 25.78
N ILE A 22 2.31 11.31 25.58
CA ILE A 22 2.71 9.92 25.46
C ILE A 22 3.66 9.62 26.62
N VAL A 23 3.42 8.52 27.33
CA VAL A 23 4.31 8.04 28.39
C VAL A 23 5.19 6.93 27.82
N GLN A 24 6.50 7.09 27.92
CA GLN A 24 7.47 6.07 27.52
C GLN A 24 7.95 5.30 28.77
N ILE A 25 7.78 3.99 28.77
CA ILE A 25 8.29 3.08 29.81
C ILE A 25 8.91 1.87 29.11
N ASN A 26 10.17 1.56 29.40
CA ASN A 26 10.88 0.38 28.87
C ASN A 26 10.75 0.23 27.34
N ASP A 27 11.03 1.31 26.60
CA ASP A 27 10.93 1.40 25.13
C ASP A 27 9.55 1.15 24.54
N ARG A 28 8.50 1.21 25.36
CA ARG A 28 7.10 1.17 24.93
C ARG A 28 6.43 2.50 25.17
N TYR A 29 5.58 2.87 24.22
CA TYR A 29 4.83 4.12 24.23
C TYR A 29 3.37 3.84 24.59
N TYR A 30 2.88 4.56 25.59
CA TYR A 30 1.52 4.43 26.10
C TYR A 30 0.77 5.75 25.91
N THR A 31 -0.44 5.65 25.37
CA THR A 31 -1.38 6.77 25.17
C THR A 31 -2.52 6.68 26.17
N PHE A 32 -3.17 7.81 26.47
CA PHE A 32 -4.28 7.88 27.43
C PHE A 32 -5.46 8.66 26.86
N SER A 33 -6.66 8.40 27.38
CA SER A 33 -7.88 9.16 27.02
C SER A 33 -8.00 10.45 27.84
N GLU A 34 -7.54 10.43 29.09
CA GLU A 34 -7.56 11.58 29.99
C GLU A 34 -6.17 11.79 30.63
N PRO A 35 -5.82 13.03 31.00
CA PRO A 35 -4.57 13.31 31.70
C PRO A 35 -4.52 12.67 33.09
N ARG A 36 -5.68 12.49 33.73
CA ARG A 36 -5.79 11.84 35.05
C ARG A 36 -5.36 10.38 35.00
N ASP A 37 -5.77 9.67 33.96
CA ASP A 37 -5.42 8.27 33.72
C ASP A 37 -3.90 8.09 33.57
N ALA A 38 -3.23 9.03 32.88
CA ALA A 38 -1.78 9.02 32.74
C ALA A 38 -1.08 9.15 34.10
N VAL A 39 -1.54 10.06 34.96
CA VAL A 39 -0.98 10.24 36.31
C VAL A 39 -1.19 9.00 37.18
N LEU A 40 -2.39 8.40 37.14
CA LEU A 40 -2.69 7.18 37.89
C LEU A 40 -1.84 6.00 37.42
N PHE A 41 -1.69 5.85 36.10
CA PHE A 41 -0.84 4.83 35.50
C PHE A 41 0.63 5.00 35.93
N CYS A 42 1.15 6.22 35.92
CA CYS A 42 2.52 6.54 36.33
C CYS A 42 2.81 6.26 37.81
N ARG A 43 1.80 6.19 38.68
CA ARG A 43 2.00 5.83 40.10
C ARG A 43 2.45 4.38 40.28
N LYS A 44 1.93 3.45 39.45
CA LYS A 44 2.23 2.01 39.53
C LYS A 44 2.22 1.37 38.12
N PRO A 45 3.17 1.73 37.25
CA PRO A 45 3.14 1.29 35.85
C PRO A 45 3.31 -0.23 35.68
N SER A 46 4.17 -0.85 36.49
CA SER A 46 4.42 -2.30 36.42
C SER A 46 3.17 -3.14 36.64
N ALA A 47 2.37 -2.81 37.67
CA ALA A 47 1.14 -3.52 38.00
C ALA A 47 0.11 -3.44 36.87
N PHE A 48 -0.03 -2.27 36.22
CA PHE A 48 -0.95 -2.13 35.10
C PHE A 48 -0.47 -2.88 33.85
N ILE A 49 0.84 -2.87 33.55
CA ILE A 49 1.41 -3.62 32.43
C ILE A 49 1.22 -5.13 32.64
N GLU A 50 1.44 -5.63 33.85
CA GLU A 50 1.19 -7.04 34.20
C GLU A 50 -0.30 -7.40 34.10
N SER A 51 -1.19 -6.51 34.56
CA SER A 51 -2.63 -6.69 34.39
C SER A 51 -2.98 -6.83 32.91
N ILE A 52 -2.52 -5.90 32.05
CA ILE A 52 -2.73 -5.96 30.60
C ILE A 52 -2.25 -7.30 30.02
N ALA A 53 -1.06 -7.76 30.41
CA ALA A 53 -0.52 -9.03 29.95
C ALA A 53 -1.36 -10.24 30.42
N ASN A 54 -1.82 -10.25 31.67
CA ASN A 54 -2.66 -11.32 32.20
C ASN A 54 -4.02 -11.36 31.51
N ASN A 55 -4.58 -10.20 31.18
CA ASN A 55 -5.87 -10.11 30.49
C ASN A 55 -5.76 -10.50 29.00
N ALA A 56 -4.63 -10.19 28.36
CA ALA A 56 -4.32 -10.69 27.03
C ALA A 56 -4.14 -12.23 26.99
N LYS A 57 -3.72 -12.87 28.09
CA LYS A 57 -3.68 -14.33 28.19
C LYS A 57 -5.08 -14.96 28.25
N LEU A 58 -6.05 -14.28 28.87
CA LEU A 58 -7.43 -14.75 28.95
C LEU A 58 -8.17 -14.59 27.62
N ASN A 59 -7.88 -13.49 26.91
CA ASN A 59 -8.55 -13.11 25.66
C ASN A 59 -7.51 -13.05 24.51
N PRO A 60 -7.29 -14.15 23.76
CA PRO A 60 -6.22 -14.23 22.76
C PRO A 60 -6.39 -13.23 21.60
N GLU A 61 -7.61 -12.79 21.31
CA GLU A 61 -7.91 -11.70 20.37
C GLU A 61 -7.17 -10.39 20.70
N LEU A 62 -6.92 -10.10 21.98
CA LEU A 62 -6.18 -8.91 22.39
C LEU A 62 -4.69 -9.00 22.04
N ILE A 63 -4.13 -10.21 21.98
CA ILE A 63 -2.72 -10.40 21.60
C ILE A 63 -2.52 -9.93 20.16
N GLN A 64 -3.44 -10.31 19.27
CA GLN A 64 -3.41 -9.89 17.87
C GLN A 64 -3.72 -8.41 17.70
N LEU A 65 -4.69 -7.87 18.43
CA LEU A 65 -5.10 -6.47 18.32
C LEU A 65 -4.02 -5.49 18.84
N LEU A 66 -3.36 -5.85 19.94
CA LEU A 66 -2.36 -5.01 20.61
C LEU A 66 -0.92 -5.32 20.18
N ASP A 67 -0.76 -6.24 19.23
CA ASP A 67 0.54 -6.72 18.74
C ASP A 67 1.48 -7.16 19.88
N LEU A 68 0.92 -7.85 20.88
CA LEU A 68 1.66 -8.32 22.07
C LEU A 68 2.48 -9.59 21.80
N HIS A 69 2.59 -10.01 20.54
CA HIS A 69 3.24 -11.27 20.15
C HIS A 69 4.67 -11.38 20.69
N THR A 70 5.44 -10.29 20.67
CA THR A 70 6.83 -10.26 21.19
C THR A 70 6.95 -10.64 22.66
N GLN A 71 5.90 -10.45 23.46
CA GLN A 71 5.88 -10.78 24.89
C GLN A 71 5.57 -12.26 25.15
N PHE A 72 4.85 -12.89 24.22
CA PHE A 72 4.39 -14.27 24.34
C PHE A 72 5.21 -15.26 23.49
N THR A 73 5.99 -14.78 22.51
CA THR A 73 6.87 -15.61 21.67
C THR A 73 7.94 -16.34 22.46
N ASN A 74 8.40 -15.79 23.59
CA ASN A 74 9.42 -16.43 24.43
C ASN A 74 8.91 -17.62 25.28
N VAL A 75 7.60 -17.89 25.31
CA VAL A 75 7.05 -19.00 26.10
C VAL A 75 7.10 -20.33 25.33
N ALA A 76 7.40 -20.31 24.02
CA ALA A 76 7.50 -21.51 23.18
C ALA A 76 8.92 -22.15 23.17
N SER A 77 9.66 -22.12 24.28
CA SER A 77 10.92 -22.87 24.42
C SER A 77 10.72 -24.36 24.73
N TYR A 78 9.85 -25.03 23.97
CA TYR A 78 9.83 -26.49 23.91
C TYR A 78 10.14 -26.95 22.47
N GLY A 79 11.43 -27.25 22.25
CA GLY A 79 11.98 -28.10 21.19
C GLY A 79 11.84 -27.59 19.75
N ASP A 80 12.98 -27.27 19.10
CA ASP A 80 13.27 -27.19 17.64
C ASP A 80 12.27 -26.51 16.66
N LEU A 81 11.12 -26.04 17.13
CA LEU A 81 10.08 -25.34 16.37
C LEU A 81 10.22 -23.82 16.48
N ALA A 82 11.21 -23.33 17.25
CA ALA A 82 11.49 -21.91 17.45
C ALA A 82 11.88 -21.17 16.15
N GLN A 83 12.24 -21.89 15.08
CA GLN A 83 12.46 -21.31 13.74
C GLN A 83 11.15 -21.02 12.99
N VAL A 84 9.99 -21.44 13.53
CA VAL A 84 8.65 -21.19 12.98
C VAL A 84 7.89 -20.17 13.85
N SER A 85 8.59 -19.17 14.41
CA SER A 85 7.91 -17.91 14.75
C SER A 85 7.63 -17.16 13.44
N SER A 86 6.75 -17.71 12.62
CA SER A 86 6.19 -16.95 11.51
C SER A 86 5.38 -15.83 12.14
N LYS A 87 5.74 -14.59 11.80
CA LYS A 87 4.92 -13.42 12.13
C LYS A 87 3.47 -13.75 11.81
N PRO A 88 2.50 -13.40 12.68
CA PRO A 88 1.09 -13.68 12.42
C PRO A 88 0.75 -13.20 11.01
N GLN A 89 0.28 -14.12 10.16
CA GLN A 89 -0.12 -13.76 8.80
C GLN A 89 -1.37 -12.90 8.89
N MET A 90 -1.18 -11.58 8.83
CA MET A 90 -2.29 -10.65 8.59
C MET A 90 -2.86 -10.98 7.21
N LYS A 91 -4.06 -11.55 7.18
CA LYS A 91 -4.80 -11.72 5.93
C LYS A 91 -5.32 -10.34 5.54
N ALA A 92 -4.79 -9.79 4.46
CA ALA A 92 -5.30 -8.58 3.84
C ALA A 92 -6.03 -8.99 2.56
N ASP A 93 -7.19 -8.36 2.31
CA ASP A 93 -7.88 -8.51 1.04
C ASP A 93 -7.06 -7.78 -0.03
N PHE A 94 -6.48 -8.56 -0.95
CA PHE A 94 -5.75 -8.03 -2.10
C PHE A 94 -6.56 -8.30 -3.37
N GLY A 95 -6.99 -7.22 -4.03
CA GLY A 95 -7.68 -7.30 -5.31
C GLY A 95 -6.74 -6.89 -6.45
N THR A 96 -6.27 -7.86 -7.23
CA THR A 96 -5.59 -7.57 -8.50
C THR A 96 -6.65 -7.51 -9.61
N GLN A 97 -6.66 -6.43 -10.38
CA GLN A 97 -7.45 -6.36 -11.60
C GLN A 97 -6.73 -7.21 -12.65
N THR A 98 -7.28 -8.37 -13.01
CA THR A 98 -6.78 -9.14 -14.15
C THR A 98 -6.98 -8.34 -15.42
N GLU A 99 -5.93 -8.24 -16.24
CA GLU A 99 -5.98 -7.63 -17.57
C GLU A 99 -7.09 -8.29 -18.41
N THR A 100 -7.90 -7.48 -19.09
CA THR A 100 -9.04 -7.92 -19.93
C THR A 100 -8.61 -8.72 -21.16
N HIS A 101 -7.34 -8.61 -21.56
CA HIS A 101 -6.74 -9.43 -22.61
C HIS A 101 -5.44 -10.06 -22.09
N PHE A 102 -5.51 -11.34 -21.74
CA PHE A 102 -4.29 -12.12 -21.61
C PHE A 102 -3.65 -12.19 -23.00
N TYR A 103 -2.53 -11.52 -23.19
CA TYR A 103 -1.61 -11.92 -24.25
C TYR A 103 -1.14 -13.32 -23.88
N GLU A 104 -1.52 -14.31 -24.68
CA GLU A 104 -1.02 -15.68 -24.53
C GLU A 104 0.49 -15.66 -24.76
N LYS A 105 1.24 -15.51 -23.67
CA LYS A 105 2.68 -15.72 -23.72
C LYS A 105 2.87 -17.22 -23.92
N ASN A 106 3.24 -17.63 -25.13
CA ASN A 106 3.67 -19.00 -25.42
C ASN A 106 5.03 -19.25 -24.77
N ILE A 107 5.05 -19.28 -23.44
CA ILE A 107 6.23 -19.62 -22.64
C ILE A 107 6.26 -21.13 -22.56
N VAL A 108 7.02 -21.72 -23.47
CA VAL A 108 7.33 -23.14 -23.42
C VAL A 108 8.29 -23.36 -22.24
N LYS A 109 7.74 -23.67 -21.06
CA LYS A 109 8.51 -23.87 -19.81
C LYS A 109 9.63 -24.93 -19.92
N ASN A 110 9.49 -25.84 -20.88
CA ASN A 110 10.43 -26.94 -21.13
C ASN A 110 11.36 -26.68 -22.33
N TYR A 111 11.33 -25.47 -22.91
CA TYR A 111 12.19 -25.12 -24.03
C TYR A 111 13.64 -24.95 -23.55
N GLU A 112 14.54 -25.65 -24.22
CA GLU A 112 15.98 -25.53 -24.03
C GLU A 112 16.59 -25.22 -25.39
N TRP A 113 17.43 -24.19 -25.46
CA TRP A 113 18.16 -23.83 -26.68
C TRP A 113 19.40 -24.72 -26.90
N ASN A 114 19.88 -25.37 -25.83
CA ASN A 114 21.10 -26.17 -25.85
C ASN A 114 20.81 -27.62 -26.24
N GLU A 115 21.38 -28.06 -27.35
CA GLU A 115 21.20 -29.42 -27.88
C GLU A 115 21.72 -30.51 -26.92
N TRP A 116 22.81 -30.25 -26.19
CA TRP A 116 23.38 -31.22 -25.25
C TRP A 116 22.52 -31.40 -23.98
N GLU A 117 21.80 -30.36 -23.57
CA GLU A 117 20.74 -30.42 -22.55
C GLU A 117 19.59 -31.31 -23.02
N LEU A 118 19.10 -31.10 -24.26
CA LEU A 118 18.04 -31.89 -24.86
C LEU A 118 18.42 -33.38 -24.97
N ARG A 119 19.65 -33.68 -25.41
CA ARG A 119 20.16 -35.06 -25.48
C ARG A 119 20.20 -35.72 -24.11
N ARG A 120 20.70 -35.04 -23.07
CA ARG A 120 20.69 -35.57 -21.68
C ARG A 120 19.27 -35.81 -21.16
N LYS A 121 18.33 -34.89 -21.40
CA LYS A 121 16.91 -35.03 -21.01
C LYS A 121 16.23 -36.20 -21.71
N ALA A 122 16.46 -36.38 -23.01
CA ALA A 122 15.97 -37.52 -23.77
C ALA A 122 16.52 -38.86 -23.24
N LEU A 123 17.82 -38.90 -22.92
CA LEU A 123 18.47 -40.10 -22.37
C LEU A 123 17.92 -40.46 -20.97
N LYS A 124 17.66 -39.44 -20.13
CA LYS A 124 17.00 -39.61 -18.83
C LYS A 124 15.58 -40.16 -18.98
N LEU A 125 14.81 -39.64 -19.93
CA LEU A 125 13.45 -40.11 -20.23
C LEU A 125 13.44 -41.55 -20.77
N ALA A 126 14.37 -41.90 -21.66
CA ALA A 126 14.54 -43.27 -22.15
C ALA A 126 14.87 -44.24 -21.02
N ASN A 127 15.76 -43.85 -20.10
CA ASN A 127 16.07 -44.62 -18.90
C ASN A 127 14.86 -44.79 -17.98
N LEU A 128 14.07 -43.73 -17.77
CA LEU A 128 12.82 -43.80 -17.00
C LEU A 128 11.80 -44.74 -17.66
N ARG A 129 11.65 -44.70 -18.99
CA ARG A 129 10.73 -45.60 -19.73
C ARG A 129 11.14 -47.07 -19.65
N ARG A 130 12.45 -47.35 -19.58
CA ARG A 130 12.98 -48.72 -19.42
C ARG A 130 12.98 -49.20 -17.97
N ARG A 131 12.81 -48.31 -16.99
CA ARG A 131 12.69 -48.67 -15.57
C ARG A 131 11.24 -48.98 -15.24
N LEU A 132 10.93 -50.26 -15.01
CA LEU A 132 9.67 -50.67 -14.40
C LEU A 132 9.60 -50.15 -12.96
N THR A 133 8.58 -49.37 -12.63
CA THR A 133 8.23 -49.02 -11.25
C THR A 133 7.78 -50.29 -10.52
N LYS A 134 8.51 -50.72 -9.48
CA LYS A 134 8.19 -51.94 -8.70
C LYS A 134 7.04 -51.80 -7.71
N SER A 135 6.37 -50.67 -7.62
CA SER A 135 5.16 -50.54 -6.82
C SER A 135 4.24 -49.47 -7.40
N VAL A 136 3.11 -49.91 -7.95
CA VAL A 136 1.93 -49.06 -8.08
C VAL A 136 1.18 -49.23 -6.77
N GLN A 137 1.45 -48.36 -5.80
CA GLN A 137 0.48 -48.13 -4.75
C GLN A 137 -0.52 -47.14 -5.35
N THR A 138 -1.64 -47.66 -5.82
CA THR A 138 -2.76 -46.86 -6.31
C THR A 138 -3.25 -45.99 -5.16
N ASN A 139 -2.93 -44.70 -5.21
CA ASN A 139 -3.62 -43.70 -4.40
C ASN A 139 -4.95 -43.36 -5.11
N THR A 140 -5.82 -44.36 -5.25
CA THR A 140 -7.24 -44.20 -5.61
C THR A 140 -8.03 -43.61 -4.44
N SER A 141 -7.47 -42.59 -3.79
CA SER A 141 -8.09 -41.85 -2.71
C SER A 141 -8.22 -40.35 -3.03
N ASN A 142 -7.52 -39.85 -4.06
CA ASN A 142 -7.40 -38.41 -4.34
C ASN A 142 -8.34 -37.86 -5.43
N PHE A 143 -9.28 -38.66 -5.95
CA PHE A 143 -10.26 -38.20 -6.96
C PHE A 143 -11.67 -37.96 -6.40
N ARG A 144 -11.81 -37.68 -5.10
CA ARG A 144 -12.98 -36.96 -4.59
C ARG A 144 -12.66 -35.46 -4.61
N ARG A 145 -12.77 -34.83 -5.78
CA ARG A 145 -12.91 -33.36 -5.81
C ARG A 145 -14.35 -33.02 -5.48
N GLU A 146 -14.56 -32.34 -4.35
CA GLU A 146 -15.77 -31.56 -4.15
C GLU A 146 -15.64 -30.30 -5.01
N ASN A 147 -16.40 -30.26 -6.11
CA ASN A 147 -16.54 -29.06 -6.91
C ASN A 147 -17.55 -28.14 -6.24
N PHE A 148 -17.08 -27.21 -5.41
CA PHE A 148 -17.89 -26.07 -5.01
C PHE A 148 -17.88 -25.04 -6.13
N THR A 149 -19.02 -24.80 -6.78
CA THR A 149 -19.18 -23.70 -7.72
C THR A 149 -19.49 -22.43 -6.95
N GLN A 150 -18.51 -21.55 -6.84
CA GLN A 150 -18.68 -20.26 -6.18
C GLN A 150 -19.30 -19.27 -7.17
N VAL A 151 -20.54 -18.86 -6.91
CA VAL A 151 -21.24 -17.85 -7.72
C VAL A 151 -20.81 -16.47 -7.23
N TYR A 152 -20.17 -15.69 -8.11
CA TYR A 152 -19.86 -14.28 -7.88
C TYR A 152 -20.88 -13.43 -8.63
N LEU A 153 -21.82 -12.84 -7.89
CA LEU A 153 -22.72 -11.83 -8.44
C LEU A 153 -21.89 -10.59 -8.83
N PRO A 154 -22.09 -10.01 -10.04
CA PRO A 154 -21.48 -8.76 -10.41
C PRO A 154 -21.77 -7.68 -9.37
N LYS A 155 -20.73 -7.02 -8.87
CA LYS A 155 -20.86 -5.88 -7.96
C LYS A 155 -20.82 -4.60 -8.80
N ASP A 156 -21.76 -3.69 -8.54
CA ASP A 156 -21.69 -2.36 -9.13
C ASP A 156 -20.44 -1.63 -8.65
N LYS A 157 -19.63 -1.18 -9.60
CA LYS A 157 -18.42 -0.39 -9.36
C LYS A 157 -18.47 0.88 -10.18
N ASN A 158 -18.47 2.02 -9.51
CA ASN A 158 -18.30 3.32 -10.15
C ASN A 158 -16.82 3.70 -10.11
N ILE A 159 -16.31 4.18 -11.25
CA ILE A 159 -14.93 4.63 -11.39
C ILE A 159 -14.98 6.07 -11.90
N GLN A 160 -14.19 6.95 -11.28
CA GLN A 160 -14.07 8.34 -11.71
C GLN A 160 -12.72 8.52 -12.43
N THR A 161 -12.76 9.05 -13.65
CA THR A 161 -11.55 9.42 -14.39
C THR A 161 -11.15 10.86 -14.09
N LYS A 162 -9.84 11.13 -14.10
CA LYS A 162 -9.31 12.48 -13.96
C LYS A 162 -9.75 13.32 -15.16
N ARG A 163 -10.32 14.49 -14.92
CA ARG A 163 -10.60 15.50 -15.94
C ARG A 163 -9.66 16.67 -15.71
N ASP A 164 -8.81 16.94 -16.68
CA ASP A 164 -7.95 18.11 -16.67
C ASP A 164 -8.70 19.31 -17.23
N ASN A 165 -8.57 20.45 -16.56
CA ASN A 165 -9.14 21.74 -16.97
C ASN A 165 -8.04 22.78 -16.94
N TYR A 166 -8.06 23.72 -17.90
CA TYR A 166 -7.09 24.81 -17.97
C TYR A 166 -7.82 26.14 -18.06
N SER A 167 -7.21 27.19 -17.51
CA SER A 167 -7.64 28.57 -17.69
C SER A 167 -6.51 29.32 -18.38
N ASN A 168 -6.84 30.09 -19.42
CA ASN A 168 -5.89 30.96 -20.09
C ASN A 168 -6.12 32.39 -19.59
N VAL A 169 -5.04 33.12 -19.31
CA VAL A 169 -5.11 34.52 -18.85
C VAL A 169 -4.96 35.42 -20.09
N PRO A 170 -5.69 36.55 -20.20
CA PRO A 170 -5.51 37.48 -21.31
C PRO A 170 -4.06 37.95 -21.38
N GLN A 171 -3.46 37.84 -22.55
CA GLN A 171 -2.09 38.27 -22.80
C GLN A 171 -2.05 39.73 -23.23
N PRO A 172 -1.25 40.59 -22.58
CA PRO A 172 -1.12 41.98 -22.99
C PRO A 172 -0.42 42.09 -24.35
N LYS A 173 -1.13 42.60 -25.35
CA LYS A 173 -0.62 42.83 -26.70
C LYS A 173 -0.61 44.32 -26.99
N ILE A 174 0.57 44.89 -27.11
CA ILE A 174 0.75 46.32 -27.40
C ILE A 174 1.22 46.47 -28.84
N TYR A 175 0.56 47.35 -29.59
CA TYR A 175 0.96 47.72 -30.94
C TYR A 175 1.51 49.15 -30.97
N LEU A 176 2.70 49.30 -31.54
CA LEU A 176 3.38 50.59 -31.70
C LEU A 176 3.36 51.00 -33.17
N THR A 177 2.82 52.19 -33.44
CA THR A 177 2.74 52.77 -34.79
C THR A 177 3.54 54.07 -34.86
N GLY A 178 3.90 54.48 -36.08
CA GLY A 178 4.64 55.75 -36.31
C GLY A 178 6.16 55.65 -36.14
N ILE A 179 6.69 54.44 -35.92
CA ILE A 179 8.14 54.15 -35.84
C ILE A 179 8.80 53.97 -37.21
N ARG A 180 8.03 53.96 -38.31
CA ARG A 180 8.55 53.79 -39.67
C ARG A 180 8.43 55.09 -40.46
N GLY A 181 9.58 55.60 -40.93
CA GLY A 181 9.70 56.81 -41.74
C GLY A 181 9.82 58.08 -40.90
N HIS A 182 10.92 58.81 -41.03
CA HIS A 182 11.04 60.16 -40.45
C HIS A 182 10.41 61.16 -41.43
N GLN A 183 9.43 61.91 -40.97
CA GLN A 183 8.92 63.05 -41.73
C GLN A 183 9.98 64.15 -41.73
N ARG A 184 10.19 64.82 -42.86
CA ARG A 184 11.11 65.96 -42.96
C ARG A 184 10.31 67.24 -43.05
N SER A 185 10.76 68.28 -42.33
CA SER A 185 10.25 69.63 -42.54
C SER A 185 10.65 70.12 -43.94
N ASN A 186 10.01 71.19 -44.43
CA ASN A 186 10.37 71.84 -45.71
C ASN A 186 11.83 72.34 -45.71
N ASP A 187 12.41 72.55 -44.53
CA ASP A 187 13.82 72.92 -44.33
C ASP A 187 14.77 71.72 -44.21
N GLY A 188 14.29 70.50 -44.48
CA GLY A 188 15.11 69.28 -44.55
C GLY A 188 15.48 68.63 -43.22
N GLN A 189 15.14 69.24 -42.08
CA GLN A 189 15.37 68.65 -40.76
C GLN A 189 14.40 67.50 -40.47
N PHE A 190 14.89 66.45 -39.79
CA PHE A 190 14.08 65.32 -39.37
C PHE A 190 13.16 65.72 -38.21
N LEU A 191 11.87 65.54 -38.41
CA LEU A 191 10.87 65.74 -37.36
C LEU A 191 10.88 64.54 -36.41
N PRO A 192 10.61 64.76 -35.11
CA PRO A 192 10.51 63.67 -34.15
C PRO A 192 9.38 62.71 -34.56
N ALA A 193 9.67 61.42 -34.54
CA ALA A 193 8.69 60.38 -34.89
C ALA A 193 7.52 60.42 -33.90
N ASN A 194 6.30 60.59 -34.40
CA ASN A 194 5.10 60.58 -33.58
C ASN A 194 4.68 59.12 -33.32
N VAL A 195 5.25 58.54 -32.25
CA VAL A 195 4.96 57.17 -31.86
C VAL A 195 3.64 57.12 -31.11
N ARG A 196 2.68 56.36 -31.64
CA ARG A 196 1.40 56.09 -30.96
C ARG A 196 1.39 54.66 -30.45
N LYS A 197 1.17 54.52 -29.14
CA LYS A 197 0.96 53.26 -28.44
C LYS A 197 -0.53 52.94 -28.42
N ILE A 198 -0.90 51.80 -28.97
CA ILE A 198 -2.27 51.28 -28.98
C ILE A 198 -2.27 49.98 -28.20
N ASP A 199 -3.19 49.86 -27.25
CA ASP A 199 -3.40 48.62 -26.52
C ASP A 199 -4.39 47.73 -27.30
N LEU A 200 -4.00 46.47 -27.53
CA LEU A 200 -4.79 45.46 -28.24
C LEU A 200 -5.14 44.28 -27.32
N THR A 201 -5.02 44.45 -26.00
CA THR A 201 -5.63 43.52 -25.05
C THR A 201 -7.11 43.37 -25.34
N ALA A 202 -7.55 42.14 -25.62
CA ALA A 202 -8.96 41.79 -25.60
C ALA A 202 -9.40 41.59 -24.15
N ASP A 203 -10.51 42.23 -23.77
CA ASP A 203 -11.12 42.05 -22.45
C ASP A 203 -11.79 40.67 -22.37
N ILE A 204 -11.94 40.14 -21.16
CA ILE A 204 -12.42 38.77 -20.89
C ILE A 204 -13.91 38.59 -21.22
N ASP A 205 -14.64 39.69 -21.47
CA ASP A 205 -16.11 39.74 -21.56
C ASP A 205 -16.69 39.76 -23.01
N GLU A 206 -15.87 39.61 -24.06
CA GLU A 206 -16.30 39.36 -25.46
C GLU A 206 -16.05 37.91 -25.91
#